data_AF-A0A7X7G2Z8-F1
#
_entry.id   AF-A0A7X7G2Z8-F1
#
_cell.length_a   1.000
_cell.length_b   1.000
_cell.length_c   1.000
_cell.angle_alpha   90.00
_cell.angle_beta   90.00
_cell.angle_gamma   90.00
#
_symmetry.space_group_name_H-M   'P 1'
#
loop_
_entity.id
_entity.type
_entity.pdbx_description
1 polymer ?
#
loop_
_entity_poly.entity_id
_entity_poly.type
_entity_poly.pdbx_seq_one_letter_code
_entity_poly.pdbx_strand_id
1 'polypeptide(L)'
;YRLADLFGVSYAGHAGEADPAKCDTTYWKMGNLDPAEKVKFGLDPDTFKHYIHRDVKPVKSLGTYAVSAGKEAMLPGVAAGAACEYDMPLGYDRVKPGSAEVLAKFANGDPALTVNRVGKGLCYFWTPLYPALSHTTSEWDVYPNILDFWPNVRELLAGMVKGGLANQKAALPVELSGVSKEVEVTVRQQAGRNRCMIHLLDYDQKSDSVKGANLIVRPPAGKTVKRMFHPDTGAEVAFTAVEGGVAAKLRDFSIHDMVVAEWQ
;
A
#
# COMPACT_ATOMS: atom_id res chain seq x y z
N TYR A 1 -11.22 -7.78 7.82
CA TYR A 1 -9.86 -8.32 7.67
C TYR A 1 -8.93 -7.15 7.52
N ARG A 2 -8.09 -6.89 8.53
CA ARG A 2 -7.09 -5.81 8.46
C ARG A 2 -6.02 -6.28 7.46
N LEU A 3 -5.45 -5.40 6.65
CA LEU A 3 -4.37 -5.77 5.71
C LEU A 3 -3.20 -6.50 6.41
N ALA A 4 -3.01 -6.27 7.71
CA ALA A 4 -2.11 -7.03 8.58
C ALA A 4 -2.41 -8.55 8.59
N ASP A 5 -3.69 -8.96 8.61
CA ASP A 5 -4.11 -10.37 8.64
C ASP A 5 -3.83 -11.09 7.30
N LEU A 6 -3.74 -10.35 6.19
CA LEU A 6 -3.53 -10.92 4.85
C LEU A 6 -2.03 -11.13 4.52
N PHE A 7 -1.12 -10.49 5.24
CA PHE A 7 0.30 -10.42 4.87
C PHE A 7 1.31 -10.51 6.03
N GLY A 8 0.92 -10.70 7.30
CA GLY A 8 1.91 -10.91 8.35
C GLY A 8 1.42 -11.22 9.77
N VAL A 9 2.39 -11.72 10.54
CA VAL A 9 2.31 -12.30 11.89
C VAL A 9 1.57 -11.42 12.90
N SER A 10 1.04 -12.04 13.95
CA SER A 10 0.50 -11.31 15.09
C SER A 10 1.54 -10.37 15.70
N TYR A 11 1.16 -9.11 15.81
CA TYR A 11 1.97 -8.02 16.37
C TYR A 11 1.82 -7.97 17.89
N ALA A 12 2.90 -7.70 18.63
CA ALA A 12 2.85 -7.57 20.10
C ALA A 12 3.57 -6.32 20.65
N GLY A 13 3.79 -5.30 19.82
CA GLY A 13 4.32 -3.99 20.24
C GLY A 13 5.86 -3.91 20.25
N HIS A 14 6.43 -3.04 21.07
CA HIS A 14 7.87 -2.82 21.21
C HIS A 14 8.45 -3.68 22.33
N ALA A 15 9.53 -4.40 22.04
CA ALA A 15 10.36 -5.01 23.07
C ALA A 15 11.83 -4.90 22.66
N GLY A 16 12.60 -4.12 23.43
CA GLY A 16 14.03 -3.97 23.22
C GLY A 16 14.51 -2.52 23.27
N GLU A 17 15.42 -2.20 22.35
CA GLU A 17 16.10 -0.91 22.26
C GLU A 17 15.27 0.11 21.48
N ALA A 18 15.09 1.29 22.08
CA ALA A 18 14.31 2.39 21.51
C ALA A 18 15.07 3.18 20.45
N ASP A 19 16.40 3.15 20.46
CA ASP A 19 17.25 3.75 19.43
C ASP A 19 17.17 2.93 18.11
N PRO A 20 16.57 3.47 17.02
CA PRO A 20 16.41 2.74 15.76
C PRO A 20 17.75 2.26 15.16
N ALA A 21 18.86 2.95 15.44
CA ALA A 21 20.18 2.58 14.94
C ALA A 21 20.78 1.34 15.65
N LYS A 22 20.23 1.00 16.82
CA LYS A 22 20.65 -0.15 17.64
C LYS A 22 19.58 -1.24 17.71
N CYS A 23 18.36 -0.92 17.28
CA CYS A 23 17.22 -1.83 17.27
C CYS A 23 17.42 -2.98 16.24
N ASP A 24 16.96 -4.17 16.60
CA ASP A 24 17.08 -5.41 15.82
C ASP A 24 15.71 -6.12 15.71
N THR A 25 15.64 -7.24 14.99
CA THR A 25 14.43 -8.07 14.88
C THR A 25 14.25 -8.97 16.09
N THR A 26 13.15 -8.78 16.83
CA THR A 26 12.82 -9.60 18.00
C THR A 26 11.41 -10.19 17.93
N TYR A 27 11.19 -11.29 18.66
CA TYR A 27 9.90 -11.96 18.80
C TYR A 27 9.61 -12.37 20.24
N TRP A 28 8.32 -12.53 20.58
CA TRP A 28 7.88 -13.18 21.83
C TRP A 28 7.30 -14.55 21.55
N LYS A 29 7.64 -15.52 22.41
CA LYS A 29 7.05 -16.85 22.36
C LYS A 29 5.59 -16.77 22.78
N MET A 30 4.70 -17.36 21.99
CA MET A 30 3.26 -17.38 22.30
C MET A 30 3.03 -18.04 23.67
N GLY A 31 2.32 -17.34 24.56
CA GLY A 31 2.04 -17.81 25.92
C GLY A 31 3.16 -17.59 26.93
N ASN A 32 4.24 -16.89 26.57
CA ASN A 32 5.34 -16.58 27.48
C ASN A 32 5.61 -15.06 27.55
N LEU A 33 5.88 -14.55 28.76
CA LEU A 33 6.21 -13.15 29.05
C LEU A 33 7.74 -12.93 29.24
N ASP A 34 8.54 -13.98 29.03
CA ASP A 34 10.01 -13.92 29.02
C ASP A 34 10.53 -12.89 28.00
N PRO A 35 11.75 -12.35 28.19
CA PRO A 35 12.29 -11.27 27.36
C PRO A 35 12.34 -11.64 25.87
N ALA A 36 12.05 -10.66 25.02
CA ALA A 36 12.06 -10.82 23.57
C ALA A 36 13.38 -11.41 23.06
N GLU A 37 13.28 -12.46 22.24
CA GLU A 37 14.45 -13.10 21.63
C GLU A 37 14.72 -12.50 20.25
N LYS A 38 15.98 -12.46 19.83
CA LYS A 38 16.33 -12.05 18.46
C LYS A 38 15.84 -13.11 17.46
N VAL A 39 15.20 -12.66 16.38
CA VAL A 39 14.90 -13.50 15.23
C VAL A 39 16.21 -14.06 14.68
N LYS A 40 16.25 -15.37 14.50
CA LYS A 40 17.33 -16.07 13.81
C LYS A 40 16.81 -16.48 12.44
N PHE A 41 17.62 -16.26 11.41
CA PHE A 41 17.31 -16.70 10.07
C PHE A 41 17.20 -18.24 10.03
N GLY A 42 16.10 -18.78 9.53
CA GLY A 42 15.90 -20.22 9.37
C GLY A 42 14.44 -20.65 9.32
N LEU A 43 14.20 -21.87 8.82
CA LEU A 43 12.87 -22.49 8.72
C LEU A 43 12.55 -23.30 9.99
N ASP A 44 12.68 -22.71 11.18
CA ASP A 44 12.24 -23.38 12.41
C ASP A 44 10.71 -23.25 12.54
N PRO A 45 9.93 -24.33 12.38
CA PRO A 45 8.47 -24.29 12.42
C PRO A 45 7.90 -23.70 13.71
N ASP A 46 8.64 -23.77 14.82
CA ASP A 46 8.17 -23.23 16.09
C ASP A 46 8.24 -21.70 16.15
N THR A 47 9.10 -21.08 15.33
CA THR A 47 9.25 -19.61 15.26
C THR A 47 8.09 -18.91 14.57
N PHE A 48 7.32 -19.60 13.72
CA PHE A 48 6.15 -19.03 13.03
C PHE A 48 4.97 -18.74 13.96
N LYS A 49 4.98 -19.31 15.17
CA LYS A 49 3.93 -19.10 16.18
C LYS A 49 4.19 -17.86 17.03
N HIS A 50 5.32 -17.18 16.85
CA HIS A 50 5.78 -16.10 17.73
C HIS A 50 5.31 -14.74 17.25
N TYR A 51 5.14 -13.80 18.17
CA TYR A 51 4.73 -12.44 17.84
C TYR A 51 5.95 -11.63 17.43
N ILE A 52 5.92 -10.98 16.26
CA ILE A 52 7.02 -10.11 15.81
C ILE A 52 6.85 -8.70 16.42
N HIS A 53 7.93 -8.18 17.02
CA HIS A 53 7.94 -6.85 17.65
C HIS A 53 8.55 -5.81 16.71
N ARG A 54 7.71 -4.89 16.22
CA ARG A 54 8.08 -4.00 15.11
C ARG A 54 7.61 -2.55 15.25
N ASP A 55 7.34 -2.09 16.47
CA ASP A 55 7.00 -0.67 16.74
C ASP A 55 8.12 0.28 16.31
N VAL A 56 9.37 -0.15 16.43
CA VAL A 56 10.54 0.64 16.02
C VAL A 56 11.15 0.02 14.76
N LYS A 57 11.47 0.86 13.77
CA LYS A 57 12.14 0.44 12.55
C LYS A 57 13.58 -0.06 12.87
N PRO A 58 13.95 -1.29 12.49
CA PRO A 58 15.24 -1.90 12.83
C PRO A 58 16.34 -1.48 11.84
N VAL A 59 16.69 -0.20 11.77
CA VAL A 59 17.52 0.39 10.68
C VAL A 59 18.80 -0.40 10.40
N LYS A 60 19.45 -0.93 11.44
CA LYS A 60 20.68 -1.71 11.34
C LYS A 60 20.53 -3.04 10.59
N SER A 61 19.35 -3.62 10.63
CA SER A 61 19.04 -4.97 10.13
C SER A 61 18.26 -4.94 8.82
N LEU A 62 18.07 -3.76 8.23
CA LEU A 62 17.40 -3.62 6.93
C LEU A 62 18.36 -3.82 5.77
N GLY A 63 17.90 -4.59 4.80
CA GLY A 63 18.52 -4.74 3.49
C GLY A 63 17.67 -4.06 2.43
N THR A 64 18.19 -4.00 1.21
CA THR A 64 17.46 -3.43 0.07
C THR A 64 17.38 -4.38 -1.11
N TYR A 65 16.34 -4.18 -1.92
CA TYR A 65 16.22 -4.69 -3.28
C TYR A 65 15.70 -3.58 -4.18
N ALA A 66 15.96 -3.67 -5.47
CA ALA A 66 15.62 -2.60 -6.41
C ALA A 66 14.80 -3.12 -7.59
N VAL A 67 13.86 -2.29 -8.04
CA VAL A 67 13.10 -2.54 -9.27
C VAL A 67 14.07 -2.51 -10.46
N SER A 68 14.01 -3.54 -11.28
CA SER A 68 14.86 -3.67 -12.47
C SER A 68 14.44 -2.67 -13.55
N ALA A 69 15.42 -2.20 -14.35
CA ALA A 69 15.14 -1.32 -15.47
C ALA A 69 14.23 -1.98 -16.52
N GLY A 70 13.34 -1.21 -17.15
CA GLY A 70 12.44 -1.70 -18.20
C GLY A 70 11.24 -2.49 -17.68
N LYS A 71 10.93 -2.42 -16.38
CA LYS A 71 9.81 -3.14 -15.73
C LYS A 71 8.64 -2.24 -15.34
N GLU A 72 8.71 -0.95 -15.68
CA GLU A 72 7.76 0.10 -15.31
C GLU A 72 6.34 -0.21 -15.82
N ALA A 73 6.22 -0.88 -16.96
CA ALA A 73 4.92 -1.31 -17.50
C ALA A 73 4.20 -2.34 -16.61
N MET A 74 4.95 -3.17 -15.88
CA MET A 74 4.39 -4.16 -14.94
C MET A 74 4.18 -3.57 -13.54
N LEU A 75 4.76 -2.41 -13.26
CA LEU A 75 4.65 -1.70 -11.98
C LEU A 75 4.34 -0.21 -12.21
N PRO A 76 3.16 0.15 -12.75
CA PRO A 76 2.84 1.53 -13.04
C PRO A 76 2.93 2.44 -11.80
N GLY A 77 3.70 3.52 -11.92
CA GLY A 77 3.95 4.47 -10.84
C GLY A 77 5.20 4.16 -10.00
N VAL A 78 5.94 3.09 -10.31
CA VAL A 78 7.21 2.75 -9.66
C VAL A 78 8.35 2.95 -10.65
N ALA A 79 9.32 3.80 -10.29
CA ALA A 79 10.48 4.08 -11.12
C ALA A 79 11.45 2.89 -11.17
N ALA A 80 12.14 2.72 -12.31
CA ALA A 80 13.30 1.83 -12.36
C ALA A 80 14.36 2.25 -11.33
N GLY A 81 14.96 1.26 -10.67
CA GLY A 81 15.93 1.48 -9.61
C GLY A 81 15.32 1.93 -8.28
N ALA A 82 13.98 2.04 -8.16
CA ALA A 82 13.33 2.31 -6.88
C ALA A 82 13.76 1.25 -5.85
N ALA A 83 14.42 1.70 -4.80
CA ALA A 83 14.92 0.84 -3.73
C ALA A 83 13.82 0.60 -2.71
N CYS A 84 13.54 -0.66 -2.42
CA CYS A 84 12.62 -1.08 -1.38
C CYS A 84 13.44 -1.75 -0.27
N GLU A 85 12.99 -1.59 0.97
CA GLU A 85 13.64 -2.20 2.13
C GLU A 85 13.00 -3.54 2.49
N TYR A 86 13.78 -4.40 3.14
CA TYR A 86 13.28 -5.61 3.80
C TYR A 86 14.05 -5.92 5.08
N ASP A 87 13.44 -6.72 5.96
CA ASP A 87 14.04 -7.20 7.22
C ASP A 87 14.98 -8.37 6.93
N MET A 88 16.30 -8.16 6.98
CA MET A 88 17.26 -9.23 6.67
C MET A 88 17.17 -10.41 7.65
N PRO A 89 16.98 -10.20 8.97
CA PRO A 89 16.80 -11.31 9.91
C PRO A 89 15.60 -12.20 9.62
N LEU A 90 14.49 -11.64 9.11
CA LEU A 90 13.35 -12.45 8.66
C LEU A 90 13.71 -13.18 7.37
N GLY A 91 14.39 -12.50 6.45
CA GLY A 91 14.90 -13.08 5.21
C GLY A 91 13.87 -13.04 4.08
N TYR A 92 14.04 -13.94 3.11
CA TYR A 92 13.21 -14.04 1.92
C TYR A 92 13.19 -15.47 1.38
N ASP A 93 12.14 -15.80 0.63
CA ASP A 93 12.04 -17.06 -0.09
C ASP A 93 13.06 -17.10 -1.24
N ARG A 94 13.94 -18.11 -1.24
CA ARG A 94 14.84 -18.35 -2.37
C ARG A 94 14.09 -19.02 -3.49
N VAL A 95 13.97 -18.33 -4.61
CA VAL A 95 13.19 -18.79 -5.76
C VAL A 95 14.05 -18.92 -7.00
N LYS A 96 13.81 -19.98 -7.78
CA LYS A 96 14.32 -20.12 -9.14
C LYS A 96 13.17 -19.86 -10.11
N PRO A 97 13.11 -18.69 -10.78
CA PRO A 97 12.03 -18.37 -11.70
C PRO A 97 12.02 -19.37 -12.86
N GLY A 98 10.85 -19.97 -13.14
CA GLY A 98 10.61 -20.76 -14.34
C GLY A 98 10.32 -19.84 -15.53
N SER A 99 9.04 -19.71 -15.88
CA SER A 99 8.56 -18.74 -16.88
C SER A 99 8.37 -17.33 -16.34
N ALA A 100 8.51 -17.15 -15.03
CA ALA A 100 8.25 -15.87 -14.38
C ALA A 100 9.35 -14.85 -14.73
N GLU A 101 8.91 -13.64 -15.03
CA GLU A 101 9.78 -12.49 -15.24
C GLU A 101 10.21 -11.90 -13.89
N VAL A 102 11.49 -11.58 -13.75
CA VAL A 102 12.02 -10.91 -12.55
C VAL A 102 11.83 -9.41 -12.68
N LEU A 103 11.06 -8.82 -11.75
CA LEU A 103 10.76 -7.40 -11.70
C LEU A 103 11.69 -6.63 -10.75
N ALA A 104 12.17 -7.26 -9.69
CA ALA A 104 13.11 -6.68 -8.74
C ALA A 104 14.12 -7.71 -8.26
N LYS A 105 15.32 -7.26 -7.88
CA LYS A 105 16.42 -8.12 -7.42
C LYS A 105 17.06 -7.60 -6.14
N PHE A 106 17.49 -8.53 -5.31
CA PHE A 106 18.40 -8.25 -4.20
C PHE A 106 19.82 -7.98 -4.73
N ALA A 107 20.69 -7.44 -3.90
CA ALA A 107 22.08 -7.12 -4.25
C ALA A 107 22.89 -8.36 -4.70
N ASN A 108 22.56 -9.55 -4.19
CA ASN A 108 23.19 -10.81 -4.58
C ASN A 108 22.64 -11.38 -5.90
N GLY A 109 21.70 -10.70 -6.55
CA GLY A 109 21.07 -11.12 -7.80
C GLY A 109 19.83 -12.00 -7.65
N ASP A 110 19.49 -12.43 -6.43
CA ASP A 110 18.30 -13.24 -6.18
C ASP A 110 17.02 -12.45 -6.52
N PRO A 111 15.96 -13.11 -7.02
CA PRO A 111 14.70 -12.44 -7.32
C PRO A 111 13.99 -11.96 -6.05
N ALA A 112 13.70 -10.67 -6.00
CA ALA A 112 12.93 -10.04 -4.91
C ALA A 112 11.44 -9.93 -5.25
N LEU A 113 11.12 -9.65 -6.51
CA LEU A 113 9.76 -9.62 -7.02
C LEU A 113 9.75 -10.27 -8.39
N THR A 114 8.81 -11.18 -8.60
CA THR A 114 8.57 -11.81 -9.90
C THR A 114 7.13 -11.62 -10.34
N VAL A 115 6.90 -11.71 -11.63
CA VAL A 115 5.56 -11.74 -12.21
C VAL A 115 5.44 -12.88 -13.20
N ASN A 116 4.33 -13.59 -13.16
CA ASN A 116 4.02 -14.63 -14.14
C ASN A 116 2.63 -14.42 -14.73
N ARG A 117 2.51 -14.65 -16.03
CA ARG A 117 1.21 -14.67 -16.72
C ARG A 117 0.69 -16.10 -16.70
N VAL A 118 -0.49 -16.30 -16.13
CA VAL A 118 -1.13 -17.62 -16.04
C VAL A 118 -2.55 -17.53 -16.57
N GLY A 119 -2.78 -18.08 -17.76
CA GLY A 119 -4.03 -17.91 -18.49
C GLY A 119 -4.33 -16.42 -18.74
N LYS A 120 -5.47 -15.94 -18.27
CA LYS A 120 -5.84 -14.52 -18.31
C LYS A 120 -5.32 -13.71 -17.12
N GLY A 121 -4.78 -14.37 -16.10
CA GLY A 121 -4.34 -13.75 -14.85
C GLY A 121 -2.89 -13.28 -14.88
N LEU A 122 -2.58 -12.38 -13.94
CA LEU A 122 -1.23 -11.94 -13.62
C LEU A 122 -0.96 -12.27 -12.15
N CYS A 123 0.13 -12.98 -11.87
CA CYS A 123 0.51 -13.40 -10.53
C CYS A 123 1.84 -12.73 -10.18
N TYR A 124 1.82 -11.87 -9.17
CA TYR A 124 3.04 -11.32 -8.57
C TYR A 124 3.44 -12.20 -7.39
N PHE A 125 4.73 -12.50 -7.30
CA PHE A 125 5.29 -13.18 -6.14
C PHE A 125 6.44 -12.35 -5.56
N TRP A 126 6.19 -11.83 -4.35
CA TRP A 126 7.09 -10.96 -3.60
C TRP A 126 7.77 -11.81 -2.53
N THR A 127 9.08 -12.00 -2.68
CA THR A 127 9.84 -13.00 -1.91
C THR A 127 10.31 -12.58 -0.52
N PRO A 128 10.51 -11.28 -0.17
CA PRO A 128 10.79 -10.90 1.21
C PRO A 128 9.71 -11.42 2.15
N LEU A 129 10.13 -11.99 3.28
CA LEU A 129 9.19 -12.44 4.29
C LEU A 129 8.60 -11.22 4.99
N TYR A 130 7.27 -11.18 5.03
CA TYR A 130 6.49 -10.07 5.59
C TYR A 130 6.85 -8.70 4.99
N PRO A 131 6.75 -8.55 3.66
CA PRO A 131 7.24 -7.36 2.95
C PRO A 131 6.44 -6.08 3.27
N ALA A 132 5.26 -6.24 3.86
CA ALA A 132 4.38 -5.17 4.32
C ALA A 132 4.46 -4.94 5.84
N LEU A 133 5.57 -5.34 6.48
CA LEU A 133 5.82 -4.97 7.87
C LEU A 133 5.86 -3.45 8.03
N SER A 134 5.13 -2.98 9.02
CA SER A 134 5.00 -1.57 9.38
C SER A 134 5.61 -1.30 10.76
N HIS A 135 5.84 -0.03 11.06
CA HIS A 135 6.39 0.45 12.32
C HIS A 135 5.61 1.67 12.79
N THR A 136 5.67 1.93 14.08
CA THR A 136 5.00 3.06 14.71
C THR A 136 5.75 4.34 14.38
N THR A 137 5.07 5.28 13.71
CA THR A 137 5.60 6.58 13.30
C THR A 137 4.82 7.75 13.88
N SER A 138 3.79 7.47 14.67
CA SER A 138 2.87 8.48 15.18
C SER A 138 2.37 8.11 16.57
N GLU A 139 2.05 9.13 17.38
CA GLU A 139 1.52 8.99 18.74
C GLU A 139 -0.02 8.82 18.76
N TRP A 140 -0.62 8.38 17.66
CA TRP A 140 -2.07 8.38 17.52
C TRP A 140 -2.73 7.24 18.31
N ASP A 141 -3.99 7.41 18.70
CA ASP A 141 -4.75 6.33 19.37
C ASP A 141 -5.43 5.36 18.38
N VAL A 142 -5.39 5.68 17.08
CA VAL A 142 -6.04 4.89 16.00
C VAL A 142 -4.99 4.00 15.34
N TYR A 143 -5.00 2.70 15.66
CA TYR A 143 -3.97 1.74 15.27
C TYR A 143 -3.59 1.69 13.76
N PRO A 144 -4.49 1.86 12.78
CA PRO A 144 -4.07 1.99 11.38
C PRO A 144 -3.21 3.23 11.07
N ASN A 145 -3.37 4.30 11.85
CA ASN A 145 -2.74 5.61 11.62
C ASN A 145 -1.48 5.83 12.47
N ILE A 146 -1.17 4.90 13.38
CA ILE A 146 0.14 4.88 14.05
C ILE A 146 1.21 4.27 13.16
N LEU A 147 0.81 3.43 12.21
CA LEU A 147 1.71 2.56 11.46
C LEU A 147 2.05 3.13 10.09
N ASP A 148 3.34 3.12 9.77
CA ASP A 148 3.84 3.40 8.42
C ASP A 148 4.65 2.22 7.91
N PHE A 149 4.65 2.06 6.58
CA PHE A 149 5.44 1.00 5.94
C PHE A 149 6.85 1.51 5.65
N TRP A 150 7.75 0.59 5.34
CA TRP A 150 9.04 0.98 4.82
C TRP A 150 8.91 1.68 3.47
N PRO A 151 9.89 2.53 3.09
CA PRO A 151 9.89 3.23 1.82
C PRO A 151 9.59 2.30 0.64
N ASN A 152 8.75 2.77 -0.28
CA ASN A 152 8.36 2.09 -1.52
C ASN A 152 7.51 0.82 -1.36
N VAL A 153 7.20 0.35 -0.14
CA VAL A 153 6.31 -0.81 0.07
C VAL A 153 4.88 -0.52 -0.41
N ARG A 154 4.31 0.64 -0.05
CA ARG A 154 2.97 1.06 -0.48
C ARG A 154 2.92 1.27 -1.99
N GLU A 155 3.93 1.93 -2.53
CA GLU A 155 4.09 2.24 -3.95
C GLU A 155 4.23 0.97 -4.78
N LEU A 156 4.99 -0.01 -4.32
CA LEU A 156 5.16 -1.29 -5.00
C LEU A 156 3.85 -2.11 -4.98
N LEU A 157 3.13 -2.15 -3.85
CA LEU A 157 1.80 -2.75 -3.76
C LEU A 157 0.81 -2.09 -4.73
N ALA A 158 0.76 -0.75 -4.72
CA ALA A 158 -0.09 0.00 -5.64
C ALA A 158 0.28 -0.27 -7.11
N GLY A 159 1.58 -0.35 -7.43
CA GLY A 159 2.09 -0.72 -8.75
C GLY A 159 1.66 -2.12 -9.18
N MET A 160 1.72 -3.12 -8.30
CA MET A 160 1.25 -4.48 -8.59
C MET A 160 -0.26 -4.53 -8.86
N VAL A 161 -1.06 -3.82 -8.06
CA VAL A 161 -2.52 -3.73 -8.28
C VAL A 161 -2.83 -3.06 -9.62
N LYS A 162 -2.18 -1.92 -9.91
CA LYS A 162 -2.36 -1.20 -11.18
C LYS A 162 -1.91 -2.03 -12.38
N GLY A 163 -0.79 -2.74 -12.28
CA GLY A 163 -0.33 -3.64 -13.34
C GLY A 163 -1.29 -4.81 -13.57
N GLY A 164 -1.84 -5.39 -12.50
CA GLY A 164 -2.89 -6.41 -12.58
C GLY A 164 -4.16 -5.91 -13.26
N LEU A 165 -4.64 -4.72 -12.89
CA LEU A 165 -5.80 -4.07 -13.51
C LEU A 165 -5.56 -3.78 -14.99
N ALA A 166 -4.39 -3.21 -15.35
CA ALA A 166 -4.03 -2.93 -16.73
C ALA A 166 -3.99 -4.20 -17.58
N ASN A 167 -3.52 -5.33 -17.05
CA ASN A 167 -3.57 -6.63 -17.73
C ASN A 167 -5.02 -7.08 -18.04
N GLN A 168 -5.98 -6.71 -17.20
CA GLN A 168 -7.41 -6.94 -17.45
C GLN A 168 -8.08 -5.82 -18.28
N LYS A 169 -7.31 -4.84 -18.77
CA LYS A 169 -7.84 -3.62 -19.41
C LYS A 169 -8.84 -2.88 -18.51
N ALA A 170 -8.59 -2.90 -17.22
CA ALA A 170 -9.38 -2.25 -16.18
C ALA A 170 -8.57 -1.14 -15.51
N ALA A 171 -9.27 -0.27 -14.79
CA ALA A 171 -8.69 0.78 -13.96
C ALA A 171 -9.49 0.90 -12.65
N LEU A 172 -8.91 1.58 -11.67
CA LEU A 172 -9.65 1.91 -10.46
C LEU A 172 -10.82 2.86 -10.80
N PRO A 173 -11.99 2.68 -10.16
CA PRO A 173 -13.15 3.54 -10.39
C PRO A 173 -12.90 4.98 -9.96
N VAL A 174 -11.97 5.17 -9.02
CA VAL A 174 -11.54 6.48 -8.53
C VAL A 174 -10.03 6.46 -8.34
N GLU A 175 -9.37 7.53 -8.78
CA GLU A 175 -7.96 7.79 -8.48
C GLU A 175 -7.83 9.20 -7.93
N LEU A 176 -6.97 9.35 -6.92
CA LEU A 176 -6.67 10.62 -6.28
C LEU A 176 -5.18 10.90 -6.37
N SER A 177 -4.82 12.16 -6.60
CA SER A 177 -3.43 12.62 -6.62
C SER A 177 -3.31 14.04 -6.10
N GLY A 178 -2.08 14.47 -5.80
CA GLY A 178 -1.84 15.77 -5.16
C GLY A 178 -2.29 15.82 -3.70
N VAL A 179 -2.32 14.65 -3.04
CA VAL A 179 -2.65 14.52 -1.61
C VAL A 179 -1.53 13.82 -0.87
N SER A 180 -1.47 13.99 0.45
CA SER A 180 -0.57 13.23 1.30
C SER A 180 -0.96 11.74 1.30
N LYS A 181 -0.05 10.89 1.75
CA LYS A 181 -0.30 9.45 1.92
C LYS A 181 -1.28 9.13 3.06
N GLU A 182 -1.64 10.12 3.87
CA GLU A 182 -2.54 10.00 5.02
C GLU A 182 -4.01 10.25 4.64
N VAL A 183 -4.28 10.63 3.38
CA VAL A 183 -5.65 10.76 2.90
C VAL A 183 -6.21 9.38 2.53
N GLU A 184 -7.19 8.93 3.29
CA GLU A 184 -7.98 7.75 2.96
C GLU A 184 -9.07 8.10 1.94
N VAL A 185 -9.23 7.24 0.94
CA VAL A 185 -10.28 7.33 -0.07
C VAL A 185 -11.23 6.13 0.04
N THR A 186 -12.46 6.38 0.44
CA THR A 186 -13.51 5.37 0.48
C THR A 186 -14.55 5.63 -0.60
N VAL A 187 -14.74 4.67 -1.50
CA VAL A 187 -15.69 4.75 -2.62
C VAL A 187 -16.87 3.82 -2.38
N ARG A 188 -18.08 4.39 -2.34
CA ARG A 188 -19.33 3.64 -2.25
C ARG A 188 -20.13 3.80 -3.52
N GLN A 189 -20.20 2.74 -4.33
CA GLN A 189 -21.13 2.70 -5.46
C GLN A 189 -22.57 2.47 -4.98
N GLN A 190 -23.50 3.22 -5.57
CA GLN A 190 -24.94 3.09 -5.34
C GLN A 190 -25.62 2.85 -6.69
N ALA A 191 -25.51 1.63 -7.22
CA ALA A 191 -25.99 1.26 -8.55
C ALA A 191 -27.47 1.61 -8.77
N GLY A 192 -28.34 1.34 -7.80
CA GLY A 192 -29.77 1.70 -7.86
C GLY A 192 -30.08 3.20 -7.89
N ARG A 193 -29.05 4.05 -7.71
CA ARG A 193 -29.14 5.52 -7.81
C ARG A 193 -28.25 6.09 -8.90
N ASN A 194 -27.64 5.24 -9.74
CA ASN A 194 -26.68 5.65 -10.78
C ASN A 194 -25.65 6.65 -10.27
N ARG A 195 -25.00 6.36 -9.13
CA ARG A 195 -23.97 7.25 -8.58
C ARG A 195 -22.93 6.52 -7.74
N CYS A 196 -21.80 7.18 -7.46
CA CYS A 196 -20.93 6.83 -6.35
C CYS A 196 -20.77 8.00 -5.39
N MET A 197 -20.43 7.66 -4.15
CA MET A 197 -20.00 8.60 -3.12
C MET A 197 -18.52 8.36 -2.85
N ILE A 198 -17.75 9.44 -2.86
CA ILE A 198 -16.29 9.41 -2.69
C ILE A 198 -16.02 10.20 -1.42
N HIS A 199 -15.63 9.49 -0.37
CA HIS A 199 -15.23 10.08 0.91
C HIS A 199 -13.71 10.23 0.92
N LEU A 200 -13.26 11.42 1.30
CA LEU A 200 -11.87 11.78 1.49
C LEU A 200 -11.69 12.15 2.94
N LEU A 201 -10.87 11.41 3.67
CA LEU A 201 -10.59 11.65 5.08
C LEU A 201 -9.10 11.85 5.24
N ASP A 202 -8.71 13.05 5.65
CA ASP A 202 -7.32 13.39 5.92
C ASP A 202 -6.97 13.02 7.36
N TYR A 203 -6.02 12.11 7.49
CA TYR A 203 -5.39 11.76 8.75
C TYR A 203 -4.05 12.49 8.95
N ASP A 204 -3.73 13.55 8.21
CA ASP A 204 -2.58 14.38 8.52
C ASP A 204 -2.95 15.51 9.49
N GLN A 205 -2.51 15.39 10.75
CA GLN A 205 -2.66 16.47 11.75
C GLN A 205 -1.54 17.50 11.70
N LYS A 206 -0.47 17.26 10.92
CA LYS A 206 0.66 18.19 10.80
C LYS A 206 0.40 19.27 9.75
N SER A 207 -0.52 19.01 8.84
CA SER A 207 -0.95 19.93 7.80
C SER A 207 -2.28 20.58 8.16
N ASP A 208 -2.44 21.88 7.88
CA ASP A 208 -3.69 22.60 8.16
C ASP A 208 -4.85 22.16 7.25
N SER A 209 -4.52 21.69 6.04
CA SER A 209 -5.50 21.21 5.05
C SER A 209 -4.85 20.56 3.84
N VAL A 210 -5.61 19.70 3.17
CA VAL A 210 -5.36 19.23 1.81
C VAL A 210 -5.66 20.36 0.82
N LYS A 211 -4.72 20.61 -0.10
CA LYS A 211 -4.79 21.69 -1.08
C LYS A 211 -4.96 21.18 -2.50
N GLY A 212 -6.08 21.51 -3.13
CA GLY A 212 -6.29 21.33 -4.57
C GLY A 212 -6.09 19.90 -5.09
N ALA A 213 -6.63 18.90 -4.38
CA ALA A 213 -6.55 17.49 -4.77
C ALA A 213 -7.13 17.26 -6.18
N ASN A 214 -6.50 16.36 -6.95
CA ASN A 214 -6.98 16.00 -8.29
C ASN A 214 -7.64 14.62 -8.24
N LEU A 215 -8.88 14.58 -8.71
CA LEU A 215 -9.74 13.39 -8.70
C LEU A 215 -9.99 12.93 -10.13
N ILE A 216 -9.81 11.64 -10.40
CA ILE A 216 -10.30 10.98 -11.61
C ILE A 216 -11.42 10.03 -11.22
N VAL A 217 -12.56 10.12 -11.89
CA VAL A 217 -13.71 9.24 -11.70
C VAL A 217 -14.02 8.51 -13.00
N ARG A 218 -14.09 7.18 -12.93
CA ARG A 218 -14.43 6.31 -14.06
C ARG A 218 -15.77 5.65 -13.78
N PRO A 219 -16.83 6.01 -14.53
CA PRO A 219 -18.14 5.41 -14.34
C PRO A 219 -18.14 3.94 -14.81
N PRO A 220 -19.15 3.13 -14.42
CA PRO A 220 -19.30 1.77 -14.94
C PRO A 220 -19.35 1.73 -16.47
N ALA A 221 -19.00 0.58 -17.05
CA ALA A 221 -18.99 0.41 -18.51
C ALA A 221 -20.33 0.81 -19.15
N GLY A 222 -20.27 1.61 -20.22
CA GLY A 222 -21.45 2.13 -20.93
C GLY A 222 -22.15 3.31 -20.25
N LYS A 223 -21.60 3.85 -19.16
CA LYS A 223 -22.12 5.04 -18.48
C LYS A 223 -21.21 6.25 -18.72
N THR A 224 -21.79 7.43 -18.61
CA THR A 224 -21.05 8.70 -18.62
C THR A 224 -21.36 9.50 -17.36
N VAL A 225 -20.36 10.23 -16.84
CA VAL A 225 -20.59 11.11 -15.69
C VAL A 225 -21.44 12.28 -16.14
N LYS A 226 -22.62 12.41 -15.54
CA LYS A 226 -23.58 13.47 -15.81
C LYS A 226 -23.31 14.69 -14.95
N ARG A 227 -22.94 14.47 -13.69
CA ARG A 227 -22.84 15.50 -12.66
C ARG A 227 -21.85 15.09 -11.58
N MET A 228 -21.11 16.06 -11.06
CA MET A 228 -20.33 15.90 -9.83
C MET A 228 -20.65 17.06 -8.89
N PHE A 229 -20.87 16.78 -7.61
CA PHE A 229 -21.22 17.82 -6.65
C PHE A 229 -20.79 17.46 -5.23
N HIS A 230 -20.66 18.49 -4.40
CA HIS A 230 -20.46 18.36 -2.96
C HIS A 230 -21.83 18.24 -2.28
N PRO A 231 -22.15 17.13 -1.60
CA PRO A 231 -23.50 16.88 -1.09
C PRO A 231 -23.86 17.70 0.16
N ASP A 232 -22.88 18.26 0.88
CA ASP A 232 -23.06 19.14 2.03
C ASP A 232 -23.56 20.54 1.62
N THR A 233 -23.10 21.03 0.47
CA THR A 233 -23.39 22.38 -0.04
C THR A 233 -24.28 22.37 -1.28
N GLY A 234 -24.40 21.23 -1.96
CA GLY A 234 -25.04 21.11 -3.26
C GLY A 234 -24.23 21.73 -4.41
N ALA A 235 -23.02 22.23 -4.14
CA ALA A 235 -22.21 22.93 -5.13
C ALA A 235 -21.69 21.99 -6.21
N GLU A 236 -21.79 22.40 -7.47
CA GLU A 236 -21.25 21.66 -8.61
C GLU A 236 -19.72 21.64 -8.58
N VAL A 237 -19.16 20.48 -8.93
CA VAL A 237 -17.73 20.29 -9.17
C VAL A 237 -17.51 20.26 -10.67
N ALA A 238 -16.76 21.24 -11.18
CA ALA A 238 -16.38 21.26 -12.59
C ALA A 238 -15.44 20.09 -12.91
N PHE A 239 -15.67 19.43 -14.05
CA PHE A 239 -14.85 18.33 -14.52
C PHE A 239 -14.61 18.40 -16.02
N THR A 240 -13.54 17.76 -16.47
CA THR A 240 -13.17 17.61 -17.88
C THR A 240 -13.12 16.13 -18.25
N ALA A 241 -13.48 15.80 -19.49
CA ALA A 241 -13.39 14.44 -19.98
C ALA A 241 -11.92 14.00 -20.08
N VAL A 242 -11.63 12.77 -19.64
CA VAL A 242 -10.34 12.09 -19.78
C VAL A 242 -10.58 10.67 -20.28
N GLU A 243 -9.50 9.95 -20.61
CA GLU A 243 -9.62 8.56 -21.05
C GLU A 243 -10.36 7.70 -20.01
N GLY A 244 -11.50 7.15 -20.41
CA GLY A 244 -12.33 6.26 -19.59
C GLY A 244 -13.10 6.93 -18.44
N GLY A 245 -13.13 8.27 -18.35
CA GLY A 245 -13.80 8.95 -17.23
C GLY A 245 -13.74 10.47 -17.29
N VAL A 246 -13.77 11.10 -16.12
CA VAL A 246 -13.64 12.55 -15.95
C VAL A 246 -12.60 12.89 -14.90
N ALA A 247 -11.93 14.03 -15.05
CA ALA A 247 -11.02 14.59 -14.07
C ALA A 247 -11.60 15.87 -13.47
N ALA A 248 -11.43 16.05 -12.16
CA ALA A 248 -11.90 17.21 -11.42
C ALA A 248 -10.82 17.69 -10.44
N LYS A 249 -10.77 19.00 -10.22
CA LYS A 249 -10.00 19.59 -9.13
C LYS A 249 -10.93 19.83 -7.96
N LEU A 250 -10.59 19.28 -6.81
CA LEU A 250 -11.39 19.39 -5.60
C LEU A 250 -11.08 20.68 -4.85
N ARG A 251 -12.06 21.10 -4.04
CA ARG A 251 -11.84 22.17 -3.06
C ARG A 251 -10.85 21.71 -1.99
N ASP A 252 -10.27 22.69 -1.31
CA ASP A 252 -9.47 22.42 -0.12
C ASP A 252 -10.36 21.89 1.01
N PHE A 253 -9.81 21.01 1.85
CA PHE A 253 -10.49 20.50 3.03
C PHE A 253 -9.50 20.19 4.15
N SER A 254 -9.94 20.26 5.40
CA SER A 254 -9.07 20.06 6.58
C SER A 254 -9.12 18.64 7.13
N ILE A 255 -10.31 18.06 7.27
CA ILE A 255 -10.48 16.72 7.84
C ILE A 255 -11.19 15.82 6.84
N HIS A 256 -12.33 16.29 6.31
CA HIS A 256 -13.19 15.47 5.48
C HIS A 256 -13.72 16.27 4.30
N ASP A 257 -13.76 15.63 3.14
CA ASP A 257 -14.55 16.07 2.01
C ASP A 257 -15.32 14.90 1.41
N MET A 258 -16.40 15.23 0.72
CA MET A 258 -17.20 14.26 -0.01
C MET A 258 -17.58 14.81 -1.37
N VAL A 259 -17.45 13.94 -2.38
CA VAL A 259 -17.88 14.21 -3.74
C VAL A 259 -18.83 13.10 -4.17
N VAL A 260 -19.95 13.48 -4.77
CA VAL A 260 -20.88 12.55 -5.40
C VAL A 260 -20.72 12.68 -6.91
N ALA A 261 -20.50 11.57 -7.60
CA ALA A 261 -20.53 11.52 -9.06
C ALA A 261 -21.75 10.70 -9.51
N GLU A 262 -22.61 11.31 -10.33
CA GLU A 262 -23.81 10.69 -10.88
C GLU A 262 -23.61 10.37 -12.37
N TRP A 263 -24.22 9.30 -12.84
CA TRP A 263 -24.14 8.83 -14.21
C TRP A 263 -25.49 8.80 -14.93
N GLN A 264 -25.41 8.81 -16.25
CA GLN A 264 -26.50 8.51 -17.18
C GLN A 264 -26.13 7.34 -18.08
#